data_AF-A0A251WAI3-F1
#
_entry.id   AF-A0A251WAI3-F1
#
_cell.length_a   1.000
_cell.length_b   1.000
_cell.length_c   1.000
_cell.angle_alpha   90.00
_cell.angle_beta   90.00
_cell.angle_gamma   90.00
#
_symmetry.space_group_name_H-M   'P 1'
#
loop_
_entity.id
_entity.type
_entity.pdbx_description
1 polymer ?
#
loop_
_entity_poly.entity_id
_entity_poly.type
_entity_poly.pdbx_seq_one_letter_code
_entity_poly.pdbx_strand_id
1 'polypeptide(L)' 'MMLQRLYYEPPTTIEAAIALQDQLRSQVIRQDDFGKVRWVAGIDVGFVGDQARAAIAVLNFPD' A
#
# COMPACT_ATOMS: atom_id res chain seq x y z
N MET A 1 5.73 6.14 -14.19
CA MET A 1 5.94 5.09 -13.17
C MET A 1 4.95 3.95 -13.42
N MET A 2 5.44 2.79 -13.86
CA MET A 2 4.60 1.61 -14.07
C MET A 2 4.39 0.95 -12.71
N LEU A 3 3.16 0.91 -12.21
CA LEU A 3 2.82 0.09 -11.05
C LEU A 3 3.04 -1.38 -11.45
N GLN A 4 4.20 -1.95 -11.11
CA GLN A 4 4.34 -3.39 -11.15
C GLN A 4 3.31 -3.97 -10.18
N ARG A 5 2.41 -4.78 -10.71
CA ARG A 5 1.44 -5.52 -9.91
C ARG A 5 2.22 -6.57 -9.13
N LEU A 6 2.55 -6.24 -7.89
CA LEU A 6 3.23 -7.13 -6.96
C LEU A 6 2.21 -8.16 -6.46
N TYR A 7 2.07 -9.27 -7.18
CA TYR A 7 1.33 -10.42 -6.70
C TYR A 7 2.27 -11.34 -5.94
N TYR A 8 2.03 -11.45 -4.63
CA TYR A 8 2.62 -12.47 -3.78
C TYR A 8 1.49 -13.28 -3.17
N GLU A 9 1.70 -14.59 -3.02
CA GLU A 9 0.84 -15.41 -2.18
C GLU A 9 0.94 -14.90 -0.73
N PRO A 10 -0.20 -14.61 -0.06
CA PRO A 10 -0.17 -14.17 1.33
C PRO A 10 0.54 -15.22 2.20
N PRO A 11 1.59 -14.83 2.95
CA PRO A 11 2.30 -15.75 3.82
C PRO A 11 1.37 -16.21 4.94
N THR A 12 1.37 -17.51 5.22
CA THR A 12 0.56 -18.14 6.29
C THR A 12 1.35 -18.37 7.58
N THR A 13 2.65 -18.07 7.58
CA THR A 13 3.52 -18.12 8.77
C THR A 13 4.21 -16.77 8.99
N ILE A 14 4.61 -16.53 10.24
CA ILE A 14 5.31 -15.30 10.63
C ILE A 14 6.67 -15.22 9.94
N GLU A 15 7.40 -16.34 9.87
CA GLU A 15 8.73 -16.42 9.26
C GLU A 15 8.68 -16.10 7.77
N ALA A 16 7.69 -16.64 7.06
CA ALA A 16 7.48 -16.34 5.65
C ALA A 16 7.10 -14.87 5.43
N ALA A 17 6.30 -14.29 6.34
CA ALA A 17 5.95 -12.87 6.28
C ALA A 17 7.17 -11.97 6.47
N ILE A 18 8.04 -12.27 7.43
CA ILE A 18 9.29 -11.52 7.66
C ILE A 18 10.20 -11.62 6.44
N ALA A 19 10.42 -12.83 5.91
CA ALA A 19 11.26 -13.04 4.73
C ALA A 19 10.77 -12.25 3.51
N LEU A 20 9.45 -12.23 3.28
CA LEU A 20 8.86 -11.43 2.20
C LEU A 20 9.10 -9.92 2.44
N GLN A 21 8.90 -9.43 3.65
CA GLN A 21 9.15 -8.01 3.96
C GLN A 21 10.61 -7.61 3.75
N ASP A 22 11.56 -8.47 4.12
CA ASP A 22 13.00 -8.27 3.89
C ASP A 22 13.38 -8.24 2.40
N GLN A 23 12.68 -9.01 1.56
CA GLN A 23 12.83 -8.90 0.11
C GLN A 23 12.28 -7.56 -0.41
N LEU A 24 11.07 -7.19 0.03
CA LEU A 24 10.32 -6.04 -0.51
C LEU A 24 10.91 -4.68 -0.12
N ARG A 25 11.48 -4.55 1.08
CA ARG A 25 12.03 -3.28 1.58
C ARG A 25 13.10 -2.68 0.65
N SER A 26 13.78 -3.49 -0.14
CA SER A 26 14.79 -3.03 -1.12
C SER A 26 14.17 -2.23 -2.29
N GLN A 27 12.86 -2.40 -2.53
CA GLN A 27 12.12 -1.75 -3.61
C GLN A 27 11.50 -0.40 -3.19
N VAL A 28 11.65 0.01 -1.93
CA VAL A 28 11.12 1.29 -1.44
C VAL A 28 11.92 2.46 -2.03
N ILE A 29 11.26 3.28 -2.83
CA ILE A 29 11.79 4.55 -3.33
C ILE A 29 11.60 5.61 -2.23
N ARG A 30 12.70 6.19 -1.76
CA ARG A 30 12.74 7.13 -0.62
C ARG A 30 12.79 8.61 -1.00
N GLN A 31 12.71 8.89 -2.29
CA GLN A 31 12.69 10.24 -2.84
C GLN A 31 11.34 10.51 -3.49
N ASP A 32 10.89 11.76 -3.44
CA ASP A 32 9.74 12.20 -4.22
C ASP A 32 10.12 12.17 -5.71
N ASP A 33 9.27 11.52 -6.51
CA ASP A 33 9.38 11.42 -7.97
C ASP A 33 8.02 11.70 -8.64
N PHE A 34 7.15 12.45 -7.95
CA PHE A 34 5.86 12.86 -8.49
C PHE A 34 5.92 14.23 -9.17
N GLY A 35 5.15 14.38 -10.25
CA GLY A 35 4.86 15.68 -10.84
C GLY A 35 3.79 16.44 -10.05
N LYS A 36 3.09 17.39 -10.69
CA LYS A 36 1.97 18.10 -10.06
C LYS A 36 0.87 17.12 -9.61
N VAL A 37 0.64 17.05 -8.29
CA VAL A 37 -0.44 16.27 -7.68
C VAL A 37 -1.77 16.99 -7.88
N ARG A 38 -2.78 16.26 -8.39
CA ARG A 38 -4.16 16.76 -8.57
C ARG A 38 -5.17 16.11 -7.64
N TRP A 39 -4.83 14.92 -7.13
CA TRP A 39 -5.68 14.14 -6.26
C TRP A 39 -4.86 13.50 -5.16
N VAL A 40 -5.44 13.44 -3.97
CA VAL A 40 -4.89 12.73 -2.83
C VAL A 40 -5.90 11.67 -2.41
N ALA A 41 -5.42 10.45 -2.20
CA ALA A 41 -6.23 9.35 -1.68
C ALA A 41 -5.82 9.06 -0.24
N GLY A 42 -6.79 9.07 0.66
CA GLY A 42 -6.67 8.49 2.01
C GLY A 42 -7.25 7.08 2.00
N ILE A 43 -6.54 6.13 2.61
CA ILE A 43 -6.97 4.74 2.76
C ILE A 43 -7.01 4.43 4.25
N ASP A 44 -8.12 3.86 4.71
CA ASP A 44 -8.27 3.38 6.08
C ASP A 44 -8.92 1.99 6.10
N VAL A 45 -8.66 1.23 7.16
CA VAL A 45 -9.20 -0.12 7.37
C VAL A 45 -9.76 -0.24 8.78
N GLY A 46 -11.04 -0.60 8.89
CA GLY A 46 -11.70 -0.96 10.14
C GLY A 46 -12.00 -2.45 10.23
N PHE A 47 -12.18 -2.96 11.46
CA PHE A 47 -12.50 -4.36 11.71
C PHE A 47 -13.82 -4.50 12.45
N VAL A 48 -14.64 -5.46 12.03
CA VAL A 48 -15.86 -5.88 12.74
C VAL A 48 -15.80 -7.39 12.89
N GLY A 49 -15.41 -7.87 14.08
CA GLY A 49 -15.10 -9.28 14.29
C GLY A 49 -13.88 -9.70 13.47
N ASP A 50 -14.04 -10.76 12.67
CA ASP A 50 -13.04 -11.29 11.74
C ASP A 50 -13.05 -10.62 10.36
N GLN A 51 -13.96 -9.67 10.13
CA GLN A 51 -14.08 -8.99 8.85
C GLN A 51 -13.32 -7.66 8.86
N ALA A 52 -12.36 -7.54 7.94
CA ALA A 52 -11.73 -6.27 7.60
C ALA A 52 -12.55 -5.51 6.54
N ARG A 53 -12.70 -4.20 6.70
CA ARG A 53 -13.35 -3.30 5.74
C ARG A 53 -12.43 -2.15 5.43
N ALA A 54 -12.06 -2.01 4.16
CA ALA A 54 -11.28 -0.89 3.68
C ALA A 54 -12.19 0.19 3.09
N ALA A 55 -11.85 1.46 3.31
CA ALA A 55 -12.45 2.61 2.66
C ALA A 55 -11.37 3.46 1.99
N ILE A 56 -11.72 4.07 0.85
CA ILE A 56 -10.84 4.97 0.10
C ILE A 56 -11.60 6.26 -0.13
N ALA A 57 -11.04 7.38 0.31
CA ALA A 57 -11.53 8.72 0.00
C ALA A 57 -10.55 9.39 -0.95
N VAL A 58 -11.03 9.88 -2.09
CA VAL A 58 -10.22 10.60 -3.09
C VAL A 58 -10.69 12.04 -3.14
N LEU A 59 -9.76 12.97 -2.93
CA LEU A 59 -10.01 14.40 -2.89
C LEU A 59 -9.25 15.10 -4.02
N ASN A 60 -9.81 16.20 -4.52
CA ASN A 60 -9.03 17.15 -5.32
C ASN A 60 -7.98 17.81 -4.42
N PHE A 61 -6.87 18.23 -5.02
CA PHE A 61 -5.80 18.96 -4.35
C PHE A 61 -5.23 20.02 -5.33
N PRO A 62 -4.96 21.27 -4.90
CA PRO A 62 -4.92 21.75 -3.51
C PRO A 62 -6.24 22.32 -2.97
N ASP A 63 -7.33 22.17 -3.72
CA ASP A 63 -8.64 22.77 -3.43
C ASP A 63 -9.20 22.41 -2.04
#